data_AF-A0A7C5KY17-F1
#
_entry.id   AF-A0A7C5KY17-F1
#
_cell.length_a   1.000
_cell.length_b   1.000
_cell.length_c   1.000
_cell.angle_alpha   90.00
_cell.angle_beta   90.00
_cell.angle_gamma   90.00
#
_symmetry.space_group_name_H-M   'P 1'
#
loop_
_entity.id
_entity.type
_entity.pdbx_description
1 polymer ?
#
loop_
_entity_poly.entity_id
_entity_poly.type
_entity_poly.pdbx_seq_one_letter_code
_entity_poly.pdbx_strand_id
1 'polypeptide(L)'
;MTATARPVPLLQRLIKKGGKHFLRWAGGFQARHSLVSTTPVIANTEFSWVTKLEQAYTDIRIELDSLLEHPEDIPAFHQLSPDQKRISRGDNWKTYAFYVYGQRVDDNCALCPRTAAVLDSLPGMKTAMFSILAPHYHIPPHKGPTRAVIRAHLALKVPTDWQKVWIRVDDKILNWKEGEVMLFDDTYEHEVRNDTDETRAVLFIDIDRPMDGIGTLFNRLIIRLIQASSYVKQPLKNLTAWNREHPH
;
A
#
# COMPACT_ATOMS: atom_id res chain seq x y z
N MET A 1 -26.62 12.15 27.04
CA MET A 1 -26.68 13.39 26.25
C MET A 1 -26.17 13.08 24.84
N THR A 2 -27.08 12.88 23.90
CA THR A 2 -26.77 12.55 22.50
C THR A 2 -26.32 13.81 21.78
N ALA A 3 -25.03 13.89 21.44
CA ALA A 3 -24.49 14.97 20.62
C ALA A 3 -25.08 14.85 19.20
N THR A 4 -26.01 15.75 18.87
CA THR A 4 -26.55 15.89 17.51
C THR A 4 -25.43 16.37 16.58
N ALA A 5 -25.03 15.52 15.63
CA ALA A 5 -24.04 15.86 14.61
C ALA A 5 -24.52 17.08 13.81
N ARG A 6 -23.68 18.13 13.74
CA ARG A 6 -23.99 19.33 12.94
C ARG A 6 -24.17 18.95 11.47
N PRO A 7 -25.22 19.43 10.79
CA PRO A 7 -25.45 19.11 9.38
C PRO A 7 -24.31 19.65 8.52
N VAL A 8 -23.70 18.76 7.74
CA VAL A 8 -22.66 19.10 6.75
C VAL A 8 -23.23 20.12 5.76
N PRO A 9 -22.63 21.31 5.59
CA PRO A 9 -23.09 22.38 4.70
C PRO A 9 -23.35 21.91 3.26
N LEU A 10 -24.37 22.47 2.60
CA LEU A 10 -24.79 22.10 1.24
C LEU A 10 -23.63 22.12 0.22
N LEU A 11 -22.76 23.14 0.31
CA LEU A 11 -21.56 23.26 -0.52
C LEU A 11 -20.60 22.07 -0.33
N GLN A 12 -20.36 21.65 0.92
CA GLN A 12 -19.53 20.48 1.20
C GLN A 12 -20.16 19.17 0.68
N ARG A 13 -21.50 19.06 0.70
CA ARG A 13 -22.20 17.91 0.10
C ARG A 13 -22.04 17.89 -1.42
N LEU A 14 -22.15 19.04 -2.09
CA LEU A 14 -21.97 19.16 -3.54
C LEU A 14 -20.52 18.88 -3.95
N ILE A 15 -19.54 19.37 -3.21
CA ILE A 15 -18.11 19.06 -3.41
C ILE A 15 -17.87 17.56 -3.23
N LYS A 16 -18.41 16.93 -2.17
CA LYS A 16 -18.28 15.48 -1.95
C LYS A 16 -18.95 14.66 -3.04
N LYS A 17 -20.14 15.06 -3.50
CA LYS A 17 -20.87 14.38 -4.58
C LYS A 17 -20.14 14.52 -5.90
N GLY A 18 -19.70 15.73 -6.24
CA GLY A 18 -18.88 16.01 -7.43
C GLY A 18 -17.57 15.23 -7.41
N GLY A 19 -16.88 15.18 -6.28
CA GLY A 19 -15.68 14.37 -6.08
C GLY A 19 -15.93 12.87 -6.29
N LYS A 20 -17.01 12.32 -5.73
CA LYS A 20 -17.38 10.91 -5.96
C LYS A 20 -17.68 10.61 -7.43
N HIS A 21 -18.38 11.51 -8.12
CA HIS A 21 -18.63 11.38 -9.56
C HIS A 21 -17.33 11.44 -10.37
N PHE A 22 -16.44 12.38 -10.04
CA PHE A 22 -15.12 12.50 -10.66
C PHE A 22 -14.29 11.24 -10.45
N LEU A 23 -14.19 10.72 -9.22
CA LEU A 23 -13.44 9.50 -8.93
C LEU A 23 -13.97 8.28 -9.71
N ARG A 24 -15.29 8.14 -9.82
CA ARG A 24 -15.90 7.07 -10.63
C ARG A 24 -15.59 7.23 -12.10
N TRP A 25 -15.69 8.46 -12.63
CA TRP A 25 -15.35 8.75 -14.02
C TRP A 25 -13.86 8.50 -14.30
N ALA A 26 -12.98 8.98 -13.43
CA ALA A 26 -11.54 8.80 -13.51
C ALA A 26 -11.18 7.32 -13.49
N GLY A 27 -11.80 6.51 -12.62
CA GLY A 27 -11.61 5.06 -12.59
C GLY A 27 -12.05 4.38 -13.90
N GLY A 28 -13.17 4.79 -14.48
CA GLY A 28 -13.63 4.29 -15.77
C GLY A 28 -12.73 4.72 -16.95
N PHE A 29 -12.21 5.94 -16.90
CA PHE A 29 -11.21 6.43 -17.86
C PHE A 29 -9.91 5.60 -17.75
N GLN A 30 -9.39 5.43 -16.55
CA GLN A 30 -8.18 4.62 -16.30
C GLN A 30 -8.37 3.16 -16.72
N ALA A 31 -9.54 2.57 -16.52
CA ALA A 31 -9.78 1.20 -16.97
C ALA A 31 -9.73 1.07 -18.51
N ARG A 32 -10.29 2.04 -19.24
CA ARG A 32 -10.30 2.02 -20.72
C ARG A 32 -8.93 2.21 -21.36
N HIS A 33 -8.05 2.94 -20.70
CA HIS A 33 -6.72 3.30 -21.19
C HIS A 33 -5.60 2.40 -20.63
N SER A 34 -5.94 1.37 -19.84
CA SER A 34 -4.95 0.44 -19.28
C SER A 34 -4.44 -0.52 -20.35
N LEU A 35 -3.12 -0.76 -20.35
CA LEU A 35 -2.47 -1.73 -21.24
C LEU A 35 -2.30 -3.12 -20.60
N VAL A 36 -2.74 -3.27 -19.35
CA VAL A 36 -2.71 -4.53 -18.60
C VAL A 36 -4.12 -4.84 -18.11
N SER A 37 -4.34 -6.07 -17.62
CA SER A 37 -5.65 -6.45 -17.12
C SER A 37 -6.22 -5.49 -16.06
N THR A 38 -7.53 -5.29 -16.11
CA THR A 38 -8.31 -4.54 -15.11
C THR A 38 -9.15 -5.46 -14.23
N THR A 39 -8.79 -6.75 -14.16
CA THR A 39 -9.36 -7.73 -13.24
C THR A 39 -8.89 -7.49 -11.80
N PRO A 40 -9.62 -8.01 -10.79
CA PRO A 40 -9.21 -7.90 -9.38
C PRO A 40 -7.80 -8.42 -9.12
N VAL A 41 -7.44 -9.55 -9.75
CA VAL A 41 -6.10 -10.17 -9.69
C VAL A 41 -5.43 -10.01 -11.04
N ILE A 42 -4.15 -9.65 -11.04
CA ILE A 42 -3.36 -9.39 -12.25
C ILE A 42 -2.27 -10.46 -12.33
N ALA A 43 -2.05 -11.00 -13.53
CA ALA A 43 -1.06 -12.06 -13.73
C ALA A 43 0.37 -11.51 -13.59
N ASN A 44 1.24 -12.25 -12.90
CA ASN A 44 2.65 -11.88 -12.73
C ASN A 44 3.41 -11.73 -14.06
N THR A 45 2.97 -12.44 -15.11
CA THR A 45 3.56 -12.37 -16.46
C THR A 45 3.38 -11.02 -17.15
N GLU A 46 2.48 -10.17 -16.66
CA GLU A 46 2.30 -8.79 -17.15
C GLU A 46 3.51 -7.89 -16.80
N PHE A 47 4.36 -8.33 -15.86
CA PHE A 47 5.45 -7.53 -15.32
C PHE A 47 6.77 -8.31 -15.24
N SER A 48 7.71 -7.96 -16.12
CA SER A 48 9.03 -8.62 -16.18
C SER A 48 9.90 -8.43 -14.93
N TRP A 49 9.62 -7.41 -14.12
CA TRP A 49 10.35 -7.14 -12.88
C TRP A 49 9.99 -8.09 -11.73
N VAL A 50 8.89 -8.86 -11.84
CA VAL A 50 8.43 -9.77 -10.78
C VAL A 50 9.51 -10.78 -10.42
N THR A 51 10.09 -11.46 -11.40
CA THR A 51 11.14 -12.47 -11.17
C THR A 51 12.35 -11.88 -10.43
N LYS A 52 12.74 -10.64 -10.76
CA LYS A 52 13.85 -9.96 -10.09
C LYS A 52 13.53 -9.68 -8.62
N LEU A 53 12.29 -9.28 -8.33
CA LEU A 53 11.84 -9.02 -6.97
C LEU A 53 11.77 -10.31 -6.13
N GLU A 54 11.26 -11.40 -6.72
CA GLU A 54 11.21 -12.72 -6.08
C GLU A 54 12.63 -13.27 -5.82
N GLN A 55 13.57 -13.07 -6.74
CA GLN A 55 14.98 -13.46 -6.54
C GLN A 55 15.66 -12.71 -5.39
N ALA A 56 15.22 -11.49 -5.09
CA ALA A 56 15.73 -10.70 -3.97
C ALA A 56 15.07 -11.05 -2.62
N TYR A 57 14.12 -11.98 -2.59
CA TYR A 57 13.35 -12.35 -1.40
C TYR A 57 14.22 -12.55 -0.16
N THR A 58 15.27 -13.36 -0.26
CA THR A 58 16.13 -13.72 0.88
C THR A 58 16.80 -12.49 1.49
N ASP A 59 17.32 -11.60 0.65
CA ASP A 59 17.98 -10.37 1.09
C ASP A 59 16.99 -9.41 1.78
N ILE A 60 15.82 -9.23 1.17
CA ILE A 60 14.75 -8.38 1.72
C ILE A 60 14.25 -8.96 3.06
N ARG A 61 14.13 -10.29 3.14
CA ARG A 61 13.67 -10.99 4.33
C ARG A 61 14.63 -10.81 5.51
N ILE A 62 15.94 -10.88 5.27
CA ILE A 62 16.96 -10.67 6.31
C ILE A 62 16.85 -9.25 6.89
N GLU A 63 16.71 -8.24 6.04
CA GLU A 63 16.56 -6.85 6.50
C GLU A 63 15.25 -6.63 7.25
N LEU A 64 14.15 -7.26 6.83
CA LEU A 64 12.91 -7.26 7.61
C LEU A 64 13.12 -7.89 8.99
N ASP A 65 13.76 -9.06 9.06
CA ASP A 65 13.95 -9.76 10.34
C ASP A 65 14.79 -8.95 11.32
N SER A 66 15.82 -8.25 10.83
CA SER A 66 16.60 -7.29 11.62
C SER A 66 15.74 -6.18 12.21
N LEU A 67 14.81 -5.61 11.44
CA LEU A 67 13.89 -4.59 11.96
C LEU A 67 12.88 -5.16 12.96
N LEU A 68 12.51 -6.43 12.81
CA LEU A 68 11.56 -7.10 13.72
C LEU A 68 12.19 -7.51 15.06
N GLU A 69 13.49 -7.31 15.27
CA GLU A 69 14.12 -7.38 16.60
C GLU A 69 13.68 -6.22 17.50
N HIS A 70 13.33 -5.07 16.90
CA HIS A 70 12.86 -3.86 17.57
C HIS A 70 11.55 -3.34 16.96
N PRO A 71 10.45 -4.12 17.04
CA PRO A 71 9.19 -3.77 16.38
C PRO A 71 8.55 -2.49 16.93
N GLU A 72 8.92 -2.05 18.14
CA GLU A 72 8.53 -0.77 18.75
C GLU A 72 8.98 0.45 17.94
N ASP A 73 10.08 0.35 17.21
CA ASP A 73 10.62 1.44 16.39
C ASP A 73 9.91 1.57 15.05
N ILE A 74 8.98 0.65 14.74
CA ILE A 74 8.16 0.69 13.53
C ILE A 74 6.79 1.29 13.87
N PRO A 75 6.42 2.43 13.26
CA PRO A 75 5.15 3.09 13.56
C PRO A 75 3.96 2.27 13.04
N ALA A 76 2.86 2.33 13.77
CA ALA A 76 1.56 1.90 13.28
C ALA A 76 1.09 2.81 12.14
N PHE A 77 0.39 2.23 11.16
CA PHE A 77 0.09 2.94 9.92
C PHE A 77 -0.72 4.24 10.13
N HIS A 78 -1.65 4.24 11.08
CA HIS A 78 -2.45 5.43 11.39
C HIS A 78 -1.66 6.57 12.08
N GLN A 79 -0.47 6.28 12.63
CA GLN A 79 0.44 7.31 13.15
C GLN A 79 1.11 8.06 12.00
N LEU A 80 1.45 7.35 10.92
CA LEU A 80 1.95 7.97 9.69
C LEU A 80 0.82 8.62 8.89
N SER A 81 -0.23 7.88 8.56
CA SER A 81 -1.34 8.34 7.72
C SER A 81 -2.65 8.44 8.50
N PRO A 82 -3.07 9.66 8.91
CA PRO A 82 -4.31 9.84 9.65
C PRO A 82 -5.56 9.38 8.90
N ASP A 83 -5.52 9.35 7.57
CA ASP A 83 -6.61 8.84 6.73
C ASP A 83 -6.88 7.35 6.95
N GLN A 84 -5.89 6.61 7.47
CA GLN A 84 -5.99 5.18 7.77
C GLN A 84 -6.53 4.86 9.16
N LYS A 85 -6.84 5.87 9.99
CA LYS A 85 -7.40 5.68 11.36
C LYS A 85 -8.68 4.85 11.40
N ARG A 86 -9.41 4.74 10.28
CA ARG A 86 -10.61 3.91 10.19
C ARG A 86 -10.29 2.41 10.18
N ILE A 87 -9.12 2.03 9.68
CA ILE A 87 -8.76 0.64 9.36
C ILE A 87 -7.47 0.15 10.06
N SER A 88 -6.64 1.05 10.56
CA SER A 88 -5.49 0.76 11.44
C SER A 88 -5.80 1.22 12.86
N ARG A 89 -5.67 0.31 13.85
CA ARG A 89 -5.98 0.53 15.26
C ARG A 89 -4.95 -0.13 16.15
N GLY A 90 -4.59 0.54 17.24
CA GLY A 90 -3.58 0.06 18.17
C GLY A 90 -2.27 -0.25 17.43
N ASP A 91 -1.51 -1.20 17.93
CA ASP A 91 -0.21 -1.56 17.34
C ASP A 91 -0.28 -2.72 16.34
N ASN A 92 -1.47 -2.98 15.78
CA ASN A 92 -1.74 -4.22 15.05
C ASN A 92 -1.36 -4.18 13.56
N TRP A 93 -1.13 -2.99 13.01
CA TRP A 93 -0.73 -2.82 11.62
C TRP A 93 0.35 -1.76 11.51
N LYS A 94 1.59 -2.24 11.41
CA LYS A 94 2.82 -1.45 11.33
C LYS A 94 3.29 -1.30 9.89
N THR A 95 3.90 -0.17 9.58
CA THR A 95 4.42 0.13 8.24
C THR A 95 5.80 0.76 8.30
N TYR A 96 6.78 0.13 7.68
CA TYR A 96 8.14 0.68 7.53
C TYR A 96 8.33 1.17 6.09
N ALA A 97 8.24 2.49 5.88
CA ALA A 97 8.18 3.07 4.54
C ALA A 97 9.57 3.35 3.94
N PHE A 98 9.79 2.91 2.71
CA PHE A 98 10.99 3.22 1.92
C PHE A 98 10.72 4.39 0.97
N TYR A 99 9.53 4.38 0.35
CA TYR A 99 9.09 5.42 -0.57
C TYR A 99 7.62 5.71 -0.36
N VAL A 100 7.25 6.99 -0.45
CA VAL A 100 5.86 7.45 -0.40
C VAL A 100 5.59 8.29 -1.65
N TYR A 101 4.85 7.73 -2.61
CA TYR A 101 4.55 8.39 -3.89
C TYR A 101 5.79 8.99 -4.60
N GLY A 102 6.87 8.23 -4.69
CA GLY A 102 8.12 8.58 -5.36
C GLY A 102 9.06 9.44 -4.51
N GLN A 103 8.68 9.80 -3.28
CA GLN A 103 9.56 10.45 -2.32
C GLN A 103 10.26 9.38 -1.49
N ARG A 104 11.58 9.34 -1.55
CA ARG A 104 12.42 8.39 -0.81
C ARG A 104 12.54 8.80 0.66
N VAL A 105 12.63 7.81 1.54
CA VAL A 105 12.88 7.97 2.98
C VAL A 105 14.30 7.47 3.24
N ASP A 106 15.26 8.40 3.23
CA ASP A 106 16.68 8.04 3.20
C ASP A 106 17.14 7.26 4.43
N ASP A 107 16.74 7.67 5.64
CA ASP A 107 17.07 6.97 6.88
C ASP A 107 16.63 5.50 6.83
N ASN A 108 15.39 5.26 6.41
CA ASN A 108 14.83 3.91 6.34
C ASN A 108 15.54 3.05 5.28
N CYS A 109 15.86 3.66 4.15
CA CYS A 109 16.55 2.96 3.07
C CYS A 109 18.03 2.70 3.38
N ALA A 110 18.66 3.50 4.23
CA ALA A 110 20.03 3.29 4.68
C ALA A 110 20.15 2.04 5.57
N LEU A 111 19.08 1.71 6.31
CA LEU A 111 19.00 0.51 7.16
C LEU A 111 18.62 -0.77 6.40
N CYS A 112 17.97 -0.63 5.25
CA CYS A 112 17.66 -1.76 4.36
C CYS A 112 18.25 -1.53 2.95
N PRO A 113 19.59 -1.45 2.82
CA PRO A 113 20.22 -1.08 1.57
C PRO A 113 19.97 -2.06 0.42
N ARG A 114 19.81 -3.38 0.70
CA ARG A 114 19.53 -4.38 -0.33
C ARG A 114 18.09 -4.24 -0.83
N THR A 115 17.14 -4.03 0.07
CA THR A 115 15.74 -3.74 -0.27
C THR A 115 15.66 -2.46 -1.09
N ALA A 116 16.31 -1.39 -0.66
CA ALA A 116 16.36 -0.12 -1.37
C ALA A 116 16.91 -0.27 -2.80
N ALA A 117 18.03 -0.98 -2.97
CA ALA A 117 18.64 -1.19 -4.28
C ALA A 117 17.72 -1.94 -5.27
N VAL A 118 16.95 -2.92 -4.78
CA VAL A 118 15.98 -3.63 -5.61
C VAL A 118 14.82 -2.71 -5.97
N LEU A 119 14.28 -1.96 -5.01
CA LEU A 119 13.19 -1.00 -5.22
C LEU A 119 13.55 0.11 -6.22
N ASP A 120 14.77 0.65 -6.14
CA ASP A 120 15.29 1.67 -7.08
C ASP A 120 15.35 1.14 -8.53
N SER A 121 15.42 -0.18 -8.70
CA SER A 121 15.46 -0.79 -10.02
C SER A 121 14.08 -1.10 -10.62
N LEU A 122 12.99 -0.93 -9.85
CA LEU A 122 11.64 -1.21 -10.31
C LEU A 122 11.08 -0.03 -11.12
N PRO A 123 10.75 -0.23 -12.41
CA PRO A 123 10.27 0.86 -13.25
C PRO A 123 8.90 1.36 -12.77
N GLY A 124 8.77 2.67 -12.59
CA GLY A 124 7.50 3.30 -12.24
C GLY A 124 7.05 3.10 -10.79
N MET A 125 7.90 2.55 -9.91
CA MET A 125 7.60 2.41 -8.48
C MET A 125 7.28 3.77 -7.84
N LYS A 126 6.22 3.80 -7.02
CA LYS A 126 5.75 4.99 -6.31
C LYS A 126 5.84 4.81 -4.81
N THR A 127 5.27 3.75 -4.28
CA THR A 127 5.22 3.54 -2.84
C THR A 127 5.80 2.17 -2.56
N ALA A 128 6.64 2.07 -1.54
CA ALA A 128 7.13 0.80 -1.07
C ALA A 128 7.30 0.83 0.45
N MET A 129 6.84 -0.22 1.11
CA MET A 129 6.94 -0.36 2.57
C MET A 129 6.87 -1.82 3.00
N PHE A 130 7.49 -2.17 4.11
CA PHE A 130 7.08 -3.37 4.82
C PHE A 130 5.74 -3.13 5.49
N SER A 131 4.78 -4.01 5.21
CA SER A 131 3.43 -3.99 5.80
C SER A 131 3.29 -5.21 6.70
N ILE A 132 3.28 -4.95 8.01
CA ILE A 132 3.38 -5.95 9.07
C ILE A 132 2.05 -6.01 9.82
N LEU A 133 1.43 -7.18 9.80
CA LEU A 133 0.11 -7.43 10.36
C LEU A 133 0.23 -8.35 11.56
N ALA A 134 -0.21 -7.86 12.72
CA ALA A 134 -0.23 -8.61 13.96
C ALA A 134 -1.19 -9.81 13.88
N PRO A 135 -1.01 -10.80 14.79
CA PRO A 135 -1.98 -11.84 15.05
C PRO A 135 -3.40 -11.31 15.25
N HIS A 136 -4.40 -12.07 14.83
CA HIS A 136 -5.83 -11.81 15.02
C HIS A 136 -6.35 -10.46 14.52
N TYR A 137 -5.61 -9.77 13.64
CA TYR A 137 -6.03 -8.48 13.12
C TYR A 137 -6.79 -8.58 11.79
N HIS A 138 -7.85 -7.79 11.69
CA HIS A 138 -8.72 -7.69 10.53
C HIS A 138 -8.69 -6.26 10.00
N ILE A 139 -8.19 -6.10 8.78
CA ILE A 139 -8.33 -4.86 8.01
C ILE A 139 -9.69 -4.93 7.29
N PRO A 140 -10.66 -4.09 7.67
CA PRO A 140 -12.01 -4.17 7.10
C PRO A 140 -12.04 -3.78 5.61
N PRO A 141 -13.15 -4.08 4.91
CA PRO A 141 -13.34 -3.69 3.51
C PRO A 141 -13.02 -2.23 3.21
N HIS A 142 -12.14 -2.01 2.25
CA HIS A 142 -11.75 -0.69 1.77
C HIS A 142 -11.35 -0.72 0.29
N LYS A 143 -11.08 0.46 -0.27
CA LYS A 143 -10.66 0.65 -1.66
C LYS A 143 -9.50 1.62 -1.74
N GLY A 144 -8.60 1.33 -2.68
CA GLY A 144 -7.55 2.22 -3.12
C GLY A 144 -8.09 3.52 -3.72
N PRO A 145 -7.30 4.59 -3.67
CA PRO A 145 -7.73 5.91 -4.12
C PRO A 145 -7.80 6.06 -5.65
N THR A 146 -7.03 5.26 -6.41
CA THR A 146 -6.92 5.44 -7.87
C THR A 146 -6.38 4.20 -8.58
N ARG A 147 -6.81 3.96 -9.83
CA ARG A 147 -6.24 2.94 -10.71
C ARG A 147 -4.93 3.39 -11.37
N ALA A 148 -4.38 4.54 -10.98
CA ALA A 148 -3.12 5.03 -11.53
C ALA A 148 -1.95 4.10 -11.20
N VAL A 149 -2.09 3.29 -10.15
CA VAL A 149 -1.12 2.30 -9.71
C VAL A 149 -1.71 0.90 -9.72
N ILE A 150 -0.83 -0.09 -9.69
CA ILE A 150 -1.11 -1.49 -9.38
C ILE A 150 -0.36 -1.84 -8.10
N ARG A 151 -1.01 -2.63 -7.24
CA ARG A 151 -0.43 -3.09 -5.99
C ARG A 151 0.18 -4.46 -6.15
N ALA A 152 1.41 -4.59 -5.69
CA ALA A 152 2.14 -5.84 -5.57
C ALA A 152 2.46 -6.10 -4.11
N HIS A 153 2.28 -7.34 -3.65
CA HIS A 153 2.79 -7.83 -2.37
C HIS A 153 3.79 -8.95 -2.65
N LEU A 154 5.07 -8.74 -2.33
CA LEU A 154 6.01 -9.86 -2.15
C LEU A 154 5.82 -10.39 -0.73
N ALA A 155 5.48 -11.67 -0.60
CA ALA A 155 5.30 -12.29 0.70
C ALA A 155 6.66 -12.50 1.39
N LEU A 156 6.82 -11.91 2.57
CA LEU A 156 8.07 -11.99 3.33
C LEU A 156 7.96 -12.95 4.51
N LYS A 157 6.92 -12.81 5.34
CA LYS A 157 6.62 -13.67 6.48
C LYS A 157 5.18 -14.13 6.38
N VAL A 158 4.95 -15.43 6.22
CA VAL A 158 3.60 -16.01 6.17
C VAL A 158 3.44 -17.00 7.32
N PRO A 159 2.40 -16.85 8.16
CA PRO A 159 2.09 -17.82 9.22
C PRO A 159 2.00 -19.26 8.73
N THR A 160 2.32 -20.21 9.61
CA THR A 160 2.31 -21.65 9.32
C THR A 160 0.93 -22.12 8.87
N ASP A 161 -0.13 -21.66 9.55
CA ASP A 161 -1.53 -21.87 9.17
C ASP A 161 -1.97 -20.83 8.13
N TRP A 162 -1.27 -20.81 7.00
CA TRP A 162 -1.39 -19.80 5.94
C TRP A 162 -2.81 -19.67 5.38
N GLN A 163 -3.63 -20.72 5.48
CA GLN A 163 -5.02 -20.72 5.02
C GLN A 163 -5.91 -19.76 5.83
N LYS A 164 -5.58 -19.53 7.11
CA LYS A 164 -6.24 -18.56 7.99
C LYS A 164 -5.75 -17.13 7.81
N VAL A 165 -4.85 -16.90 6.84
CA VAL A 165 -4.30 -15.58 6.53
C VAL A 165 -4.53 -15.28 5.07
N TRP A 166 -5.46 -14.37 4.80
CA TRP A 166 -5.97 -14.17 3.45
C TRP A 166 -6.27 -12.70 3.17
N ILE A 167 -6.27 -12.38 1.88
CA ILE A 167 -6.80 -11.13 1.33
C ILE A 167 -7.96 -11.49 0.39
N ARG A 168 -9.09 -10.82 0.54
CA ARG A 168 -10.14 -10.81 -0.47
C ARG A 168 -9.94 -9.60 -1.35
N VAL A 169 -9.96 -9.79 -2.67
CA VAL A 169 -10.03 -8.70 -3.65
C VAL A 169 -11.23 -8.96 -4.55
N ASP A 170 -12.27 -8.13 -4.42
CA ASP A 170 -13.57 -8.36 -5.01
C ASP A 170 -14.17 -9.72 -4.61
N ASP A 171 -14.31 -10.64 -5.56
CA ASP A 171 -14.82 -12.00 -5.39
C ASP A 171 -13.72 -13.06 -5.19
N LYS A 172 -12.43 -12.66 -5.17
CA LYS A 172 -11.30 -13.59 -5.08
C LYS A 172 -10.71 -13.60 -3.67
N ILE A 173 -10.61 -14.79 -3.07
CA ILE A 173 -9.84 -15.03 -1.84
C ILE A 173 -8.46 -15.52 -2.24
N LEU A 174 -7.42 -14.89 -1.72
CA LEU A 174 -6.03 -15.19 -2.02
C LEU A 174 -5.24 -15.37 -0.73
N ASN A 175 -4.24 -16.24 -0.77
CA ASN A 175 -3.27 -16.45 0.29
C ASN A 175 -1.88 -16.09 -0.21
N TRP A 176 -1.00 -15.68 0.71
CA TRP A 176 0.39 -15.40 0.40
C TRP A 176 1.23 -16.68 0.43
N LYS A 177 2.25 -16.74 -0.42
CA LYS A 177 3.29 -17.77 -0.39
C LYS A 177 4.64 -17.09 -0.35
N GLU A 178 5.45 -17.38 0.67
CA GLU A 178 6.75 -16.74 0.86
C GLU A 178 7.61 -16.78 -0.39
N GLY A 179 8.25 -15.65 -0.71
CA GLY A 179 9.08 -15.50 -1.90
C GLY A 179 8.31 -15.23 -3.20
N GLU A 180 6.98 -15.32 -3.19
CA GLU A 180 6.16 -15.06 -4.38
C GLU A 180 5.47 -13.69 -4.32
N VAL A 181 5.31 -13.09 -5.50
CA VAL A 181 4.58 -11.84 -5.69
C VAL A 181 3.11 -12.13 -5.98
N MET A 182 2.23 -11.33 -5.36
CA MET A 182 0.81 -11.24 -5.68
C MET A 182 0.49 -9.84 -6.20
N LEU A 183 -0.09 -9.74 -7.40
CA LEU A 183 -0.50 -8.49 -8.03
C LEU A 183 -2.03 -8.35 -8.06
N PHE A 184 -2.54 -7.20 -7.64
CA PHE A 184 -3.98 -6.94 -7.63
C PHE A 184 -4.31 -5.45 -7.84
N ASP A 185 -5.52 -5.19 -8.33
CA ASP A 185 -6.07 -3.83 -8.45
C ASP A 185 -6.77 -3.47 -7.14
N ASP A 186 -6.10 -2.68 -6.30
CA ASP A 186 -6.59 -2.28 -4.97
C ASP A 186 -7.82 -1.34 -5.05
N THR A 187 -8.22 -0.87 -6.23
CA THR A 187 -9.47 -0.10 -6.37
C THR A 187 -10.73 -0.96 -6.35
N TYR A 188 -10.57 -2.28 -6.48
CA TYR A 188 -11.59 -3.23 -6.04
C TYR A 188 -11.69 -3.22 -4.52
N GLU A 189 -12.88 -3.53 -4.01
CA GLU A 189 -13.03 -3.67 -2.56
C GLU A 189 -12.15 -4.82 -2.09
N HIS A 190 -11.34 -4.57 -1.07
CA HIS A 190 -10.48 -5.58 -0.49
C HIS A 190 -10.49 -5.52 1.03
N GLU A 191 -10.29 -6.69 1.64
CA GLU A 191 -10.22 -6.87 3.09
C GLU A 191 -9.12 -7.90 3.39
N VAL A 192 -8.51 -7.81 4.56
CA VAL A 192 -7.41 -8.69 4.95
C VAL A 192 -7.65 -9.23 6.34
N ARG A 193 -7.41 -10.53 6.52
CA ARG A 193 -7.40 -11.17 7.83
C ARG A 193 -6.11 -11.90 8.10
N ASN A 194 -5.71 -11.85 9.36
CA ASN A 194 -4.75 -12.75 9.96
C ASN A 194 -5.41 -13.41 11.17
N ASP A 195 -6.07 -14.55 10.97
CA ASP A 195 -6.75 -15.30 12.04
C ASP A 195 -5.79 -16.32 12.70
N THR A 196 -4.49 -16.01 12.74
CA THR A 196 -3.43 -16.85 13.34
C THR A 196 -2.75 -16.16 14.50
N ASP A 197 -1.93 -16.91 15.25
CA ASP A 197 -1.09 -16.43 16.36
C ASP A 197 0.26 -15.86 15.89
N GLU A 198 0.53 -15.86 14.58
CA GLU A 198 1.81 -15.42 14.01
C GLU A 198 1.66 -14.11 13.24
N THR A 199 2.75 -13.34 13.17
CA THR A 199 2.80 -12.11 12.38
C THR A 199 2.92 -12.40 10.89
N ARG A 200 2.16 -11.67 10.07
CA ARG A 200 2.29 -11.70 8.60
C ARG A 200 2.97 -10.42 8.10
N ALA A 201 4.01 -10.55 7.29
CA ALA A 201 4.70 -9.42 6.69
C ALA A 201 4.81 -9.57 5.16
N VAL A 202 4.60 -8.46 4.45
CA VAL A 202 4.80 -8.38 3.00
C VAL A 202 5.60 -7.12 2.67
N LEU A 203 6.37 -7.15 1.59
CA LEU A 203 6.81 -5.93 0.93
C LEU A 203 5.67 -5.46 0.03
N PHE A 204 5.01 -4.40 0.48
CA PHE A 204 3.94 -3.71 -0.25
C PHE A 204 4.60 -2.76 -1.25
N ILE A 205 4.17 -2.81 -2.51
CA ILE A 205 4.66 -1.92 -3.56
C ILE A 205 3.48 -1.42 -4.40
N ASP A 206 3.38 -0.12 -4.61
CA ASP A 206 2.54 0.47 -5.64
C ASP A 206 3.42 0.91 -6.83
N ILE A 207 3.11 0.43 -8.03
CA ILE A 207 3.83 0.74 -9.28
C ILE A 207 2.86 1.39 -10.26
N ASP A 208 3.34 2.32 -11.08
CA ASP A 208 2.55 2.91 -12.17
C ASP A 208 1.86 1.82 -13.00
N ARG A 209 0.54 1.93 -13.14
CA ARG A 209 -0.22 1.08 -14.07
C ARG A 209 0.24 1.41 -15.49
N PRO A 210 0.63 0.43 -16.32
CA PRO A 210 0.90 0.67 -17.73
C PRO A 210 -0.37 1.16 -18.45
N MET A 211 -0.24 2.29 -19.14
CA MET A 211 -1.33 2.98 -19.85
C MET A 211 -0.89 3.34 -21.26
N ASP A 212 -1.86 3.57 -22.15
CA ASP A 212 -1.60 4.26 -23.41
C ASP A 212 -1.14 5.72 -23.18
N GLY A 213 -0.81 6.45 -24.25
CA GLY A 213 -0.25 7.79 -24.14
C GLY A 213 -1.16 8.79 -23.41
N ILE A 214 -2.47 8.73 -23.66
CA ILE A 214 -3.44 9.65 -23.04
C ILE A 214 -3.64 9.26 -21.57
N GLY A 215 -3.80 7.97 -21.30
CA GLY A 215 -3.88 7.44 -19.94
C GLY A 215 -2.64 7.75 -19.10
N THR A 216 -1.45 7.69 -19.71
CA THR A 216 -0.18 8.04 -19.04
C THR A 216 -0.16 9.51 -18.62
N LEU A 217 -0.57 10.43 -19.50
CA LEU A 217 -0.63 11.86 -19.17
C LEU A 217 -1.65 12.12 -18.05
N PHE A 218 -2.81 11.47 -18.12
CA PHE A 218 -3.83 11.57 -17.08
C PHE A 218 -3.34 11.04 -15.72
N ASN A 219 -2.74 9.85 -15.68
CA ASN A 219 -2.19 9.28 -14.45
C ASN A 219 -1.09 10.15 -13.85
N ARG A 220 -0.19 10.70 -14.67
CA ARG A 220 0.84 11.64 -14.20
C ARG A 220 0.23 12.87 -13.53
N LEU A 221 -0.85 13.42 -14.08
CA LEU A 221 -1.56 14.54 -13.47
C LEU A 221 -2.19 14.12 -12.13
N ILE A 222 -2.92 13.00 -12.09
CA ILE A 222 -3.54 12.49 -10.86
C ILE A 222 -2.51 12.25 -9.76
N ILE A 223 -1.39 11.59 -10.08
CA ILE A 223 -0.31 11.33 -9.11
C ILE A 223 0.31 12.64 -8.60
N ARG A 224 0.55 13.63 -9.47
CA ARG A 224 1.05 14.94 -9.04
C ARG A 224 0.07 15.65 -8.09
N LEU A 225 -1.23 15.56 -8.35
CA LEU A 225 -2.24 16.11 -7.45
C LEU A 225 -2.26 15.39 -6.10
N ILE A 226 -2.11 14.06 -6.08
CA ILE A 226 -2.00 13.27 -4.85
C ILE A 226 -0.74 13.67 -4.06
N GLN A 227 0.42 13.74 -4.72
CA GLN A 227 1.69 14.19 -4.13
C GLN A 227 1.60 15.60 -3.53
N ALA A 228 0.88 16.52 -4.18
CA ALA A 228 0.71 17.88 -3.72
C ALA A 228 -0.25 18.01 -2.50
N SER A 229 -1.05 16.98 -2.23
CA SER A 229 -2.08 16.98 -1.18
C SER A 229 -1.56 16.60 0.20
N SER A 230 -2.38 16.80 1.24
CA SER A 230 -2.08 16.35 2.61
C SER A 230 -1.94 14.83 2.71
N TYR A 231 -2.56 14.08 1.80
CA TYR A 231 -2.52 12.61 1.75
C TYR A 231 -1.09 12.07 1.69
N VAL A 232 -0.17 12.78 1.03
CA VAL A 232 1.25 12.40 0.94
C VAL A 232 2.13 13.24 1.87
N LYS A 233 1.90 14.55 1.92
CA LYS A 233 2.74 15.46 2.71
C LYS A 233 2.70 15.17 4.21
N GLN A 234 1.54 14.76 4.74
CA GLN A 234 1.40 14.49 6.17
C GLN A 234 2.09 13.20 6.60
N PRO A 235 1.93 12.05 5.90
CA PRO A 235 2.74 10.86 6.17
C PRO A 235 4.24 11.09 6.14
N LEU A 236 4.75 11.81 5.14
CA LEU A 236 6.18 12.12 5.06
C LEU A 236 6.66 12.96 6.26
N LYS A 237 5.87 13.98 6.65
CA LYS A 237 6.19 14.79 7.83
C LYS A 237 6.19 13.95 9.11
N ASN A 238 5.18 13.10 9.28
CA ASN A 238 5.04 12.26 10.47
C ASN A 238 6.18 11.23 10.54
N LEU A 239 6.56 10.65 9.41
CA LEU A 239 7.67 9.70 9.33
C LEU A 239 9.00 10.37 9.66
N THR A 240 9.24 11.57 9.12
CA THR A 240 10.45 12.36 9.44
C THR A 240 10.51 12.71 10.93
N ALA A 241 9.37 12.99 11.56
CA ALA A 241 9.31 13.24 13.00
C ALA A 241 9.58 11.95 13.80
N TRP A 242 8.96 10.83 13.39
CA TRP A 242 9.14 9.52 14.02
C TRP A 242 10.61 9.09 14.05
N ASN A 243 11.27 9.10 12.89
CA ASN A 243 12.68 8.69 12.77
C ASN A 243 13.63 9.57 13.59
N ARG A 244 13.27 10.83 13.82
CA ARG A 244 14.06 11.73 14.69
C ARG A 244 13.90 11.38 16.17
N GLU A 245 12.72 10.93 16.55
CA GLU A 245 12.39 10.54 17.93
C GLU A 245 12.88 9.13 18.27
N HIS A 246 13.05 8.27 17.25
CA HIS A 246 13.49 6.88 17.35
C HIS A 246 14.72 6.64 16.44
N PRO A 247 15.90 7.19 16.79
CA PRO A 247 17.11 6.97 16.01
C PRO A 247 17.52 5.50 16.08
N HIS A 248 17.75 4.90 14.92
CA HIS A 248 18.22 3.53 14.74
C HIS A 248 19.73 3.39 14.93
#